data_AF-A0A355AXG4-F1
#
_entry.id   AF-A0A355AXG4-F1
#
_cell.length_a   1.000
_cell.length_b   1.000
_cell.length_c   1.000
_cell.angle_alpha   90.00
_cell.angle_beta   90.00
_cell.angle_gamma   90.00
#
_symmetry.space_group_name_H-M   'P 1'
#
loop_
_entity.id
_entity.type
_entity.pdbx_description
1 polymer ?
#
loop_
_entity_poly.entity_id
_entity_poly.type
_entity_poly.pdbx_seq_one_letter_code
_entity_poly.pdbx_strand_id
1 'polypeptide(L)' 'MGLRINQNIAALTAARTLQAKPKALAKSIQRLSTGKRINSAADDPAGSIVSENLRVQADGLDRDIQTSGTA' A
#
# COMPACT_ATOMS: atom_id res chain seq x y z
N MET A 1 -14.22 32.63 -22.46
CA MET A 1 -14.17 31.14 -22.46
C MET A 1 -14.19 30.66 -23.90
N GLY A 2 -13.02 30.64 -24.56
CA GLY A 2 -12.93 30.34 -26.00
C GLY A 2 -13.15 28.86 -26.31
N LEU A 3 -14.02 28.57 -27.29
CA LEU A 3 -14.21 27.22 -27.80
C LEU A 3 -12.88 26.67 -28.32
N ARG A 4 -12.35 25.65 -27.66
CA ARG A 4 -11.16 24.91 -28.11
C ARG A 4 -11.58 23.90 -29.17
N ILE A 5 -11.67 24.35 -30.42
CA ILE A 5 -12.09 23.54 -31.57
C ILE A 5 -11.09 22.40 -31.88
N ASN A 6 -9.79 22.62 -31.60
CA ASN A 6 -8.72 21.66 -31.95
C ASN A 6 -8.28 20.72 -30.82
N GLN A 7 -8.67 21.00 -29.56
CA GLN A 7 -8.18 20.28 -28.39
C GLN A 7 -9.35 19.85 -27.51
N ASN A 8 -9.64 18.56 -27.50
CA ASN A 8 -10.67 17.99 -26.65
C ASN A 8 -10.16 17.87 -25.19
N ILE A 9 -10.39 18.91 -24.40
CA ILE A 9 -9.97 18.97 -22.98
C ILE A 9 -10.60 17.84 -22.15
N ALA A 10 -11.84 17.42 -22.49
CA ALA A 10 -12.51 16.32 -21.82
C ALA A 10 -11.80 15.00 -22.09
N ALA A 11 -11.42 14.72 -23.35
CA ALA A 11 -10.61 13.55 -23.71
C ALA A 11 -9.22 13.58 -23.08
N LEU A 12 -8.57 14.75 -23.02
CA LEU A 12 -7.26 14.91 -22.39
C LEU A 12 -7.32 14.65 -20.88
N THR A 13 -8.37 15.14 -20.22
CA THR A 13 -8.62 14.88 -18.79
C THR A 13 -8.95 13.42 -18.55
N ALA A 14 -9.79 12.82 -19.39
CA ALA A 14 -10.09 11.39 -19.35
C ALA A 14 -8.82 10.55 -19.51
N ALA A 15 -7.96 10.86 -20.49
CA ALA A 15 -6.68 10.18 -20.70
C ALA A 15 -5.74 10.31 -19.48
N ARG A 16 -5.62 11.48 -18.86
CA ARG A 16 -4.83 11.65 -17.62
C ARG A 16 -5.38 10.83 -16.47
N THR A 17 -6.70 10.84 -16.27
CA THR A 17 -7.33 10.02 -15.22
C THR A 17 -7.15 8.52 -15.50
N LEU A 18 -7.29 8.10 -16.75
CA LEU A 18 -7.08 6.73 -17.20
C LEU A 18 -5.63 6.28 -17.05
N GLN A 19 -4.63 7.17 -17.16
CA GLN A 19 -3.24 6.84 -16.88
C GLN A 19 -2.96 6.74 -15.36
N ALA A 20 -3.69 7.46 -14.52
CA ALA A 20 -3.52 7.44 -13.07
C ALA A 20 -4.22 6.26 -12.37
N LYS A 21 -5.41 5.86 -12.84
CA LYS A 21 -6.23 4.78 -12.25
C LYS A 21 -5.55 3.39 -12.21
N PRO A 22 -4.79 2.95 -13.23
CA PRO A 22 -4.14 1.64 -13.25
C PRO A 22 -3.16 1.44 -12.10
N LYS A 23 -2.44 2.50 -11.70
CA LYS A 23 -1.51 2.44 -10.56
C LYS A 23 -2.25 2.21 -9.25
N ALA A 24 -3.37 2.92 -9.04
CA ALA A 24 -4.20 2.74 -7.85
C ALA A 24 -4.87 1.34 -7.82
N LEU A 25 -5.31 0.85 -8.98
CA LEU A 25 -5.87 -0.49 -9.13
C LEU A 25 -4.83 -1.57 -8.84
N ALA A 26 -3.62 -1.46 -9.42
CA ALA A 26 -2.53 -2.40 -9.17
C ALA A 26 -2.16 -2.46 -7.68
N LYS A 27 -2.08 -1.31 -7.00
CA LYS A 27 -1.84 -1.25 -5.55
C LYS A 27 -2.97 -1.89 -4.74
N SER A 28 -4.22 -1.74 -5.18
CA SER A 28 -5.38 -2.37 -4.53
C SER A 28 -5.35 -3.89 -4.71
N ILE A 29 -5.03 -4.38 -5.90
CA ILE A 29 -4.84 -5.81 -6.17
C ILE A 29 -3.68 -6.37 -5.34
N GLN A 30 -2.58 -5.64 -5.23
CA GLN A 30 -1.43 -6.06 -4.43
C GLN A 30 -1.81 -6.18 -2.94
N ARG A 31 -2.55 -5.20 -2.39
CA ARG A 31 -3.07 -5.25 -1.00
C ARG A 31 -4.03 -6.41 -0.78
N LEU A 32 -4.91 -6.68 -1.76
CA LEU A 32 -5.82 -7.81 -1.69
C LEU A 32 -5.07 -9.15 -1.71
N SER A 33 -4.10 -9.30 -2.61
CA SER A 33 -3.31 -10.53 -2.78
C SER A 33 -2.43 -10.86 -1.58
N THR A 34 -1.84 -9.83 -0.96
CA THR A 34 -0.95 -9.98 0.20
C THR A 34 -1.69 -9.99 1.53
N GLY A 35 -2.94 -9.51 1.57
CA GLY A 35 -3.70 -9.25 2.79
C GLY A 35 -3.09 -8.15 3.68
N LYS A 36 -2.01 -7.50 3.26
CA LYS A 36 -1.29 -6.51 4.05
C LYS A 36 -1.62 -5.10 3.57
N ARG A 37 -1.91 -4.23 4.53
CA ARG A 37 -2.21 -2.81 4.26
C ARG A 37 -0.96 -2.05 3.79
N ILE A 38 0.22 -2.46 4.26
CA ILE A 38 1.52 -1.91 3.88
C ILE A 38 2.32 -3.04 3.23
N ASN A 39 2.53 -2.94 1.91
CA ASN A 39 3.22 -3.97 1.13
C ASN A 39 4.66 -3.65 0.80
N SER A 40 5.05 -2.38 0.87
CA SER A 40 6.40 -1.95 0.56
C SER A 40 6.80 -0.85 1.53
N ALA A 41 7.96 -1.01 2.16
CA ALA A 41 8.55 0.01 3.03
C ALA A 41 8.83 1.32 2.28
N ALA A 42 8.87 1.29 0.94
CA ALA A 42 8.98 2.48 0.11
C ALA A 42 7.69 3.34 0.05
N ASP A 43 6.52 2.72 0.24
CA ASP A 43 5.22 3.42 0.18
C ASP A 43 4.84 4.07 1.53
N ASP A 44 5.32 3.51 2.64
CA ASP A 44 5.13 4.03 4.00
C ASP A 44 6.25 3.49 4.92
N PRO A 45 7.42 4.15 4.97
CA PRO A 45 8.55 3.67 5.75
C PRO A 45 8.27 3.73 7.25
N ALA A 46 7.54 4.75 7.73
CA ALA A 46 7.17 4.88 9.14
C ALA A 46 6.21 3.77 9.58
N GLY A 47 5.15 3.51 8.81
CA GLY A 47 4.20 2.44 9.08
C GLY A 47 4.83 1.05 8.98
N SER A 48 5.79 0.86 8.07
CA SER A 48 6.55 -0.39 7.96
C SER A 48 7.42 -0.65 9.20
N ILE A 49 8.15 0.35 9.68
CA ILE A 49 9.01 0.22 10.88
C ILE A 49 8.16 -0.09 12.11
N VAL A 50 7.03 0.58 12.30
CA VAL A 50 6.12 0.29 13.42
C VAL A 50 5.58 -1.14 13.33
N SER A 51 5.16 -1.57 12.13
CA SER A 51 4.67 -2.95 11.94
C SER A 51 5.73 -4.01 12.22
N GLU A 52 6.99 -3.72 11.89
CA GLU A 52 8.11 -4.62 12.16
C GLU A 52 8.45 -4.65 13.66
N ASN A 53 8.48 -3.49 14.32
CA ASN A 53 8.69 -3.42 15.78
C ASN A 53 7.60 -4.17 16.56
N LEU A 54 6.34 -4.10 16.11
CA LEU A 54 5.24 -4.84 16.73
C LEU A 54 5.38 -6.35 16.48
N ARG A 55 5.82 -6.75 15.29
CA ARG A 55 6.09 -8.15 14.95
C ARG A 55 7.24 -8.72 15.80
N VAL A 56 8.33 -7.98 15.95
CA VAL A 56 9.46 -8.36 16.81
C VAL A 56 9.03 -8.49 18.28
N GLN A 57 8.18 -7.59 18.79
CA GLN A 57 7.65 -7.70 20.14
C GLN A 57 6.76 -8.93 20.31
N ALA A 58 5.89 -9.22 19.34
CA ALA A 58 5.06 -10.43 19.37
C ALA A 58 5.90 -11.72 19.34
N ASP A 59 6.89 -11.79 18.45
CA ASP A 59 7.82 -12.94 18.36
C ASP A 59 8.68 -13.07 19.64
N GLY A 60 8.92 -11.98 20.36
CA GLY A 60 9.54 -12.00 21.69
C GLY A 60 8.64 -12.66 22.73
N LEU A 61 7.38 -12.21 22.81
CA LEU A 61 6.38 -12.76 23.73
C LEU A 61 6.11 -14.25 23.46
N ASP A 62 6.01 -14.68 22.20
CA ASP A 62 5.81 -16.08 21.84
C ASP A 62 6.99 -16.97 22.27
N ARG A 63 8.23 -16.47 22.17
CA ARG A 63 9.42 -17.17 22.66
C ARG A 63 9.46 -17.25 24.18
N ASP A 64 9.05 -16.21 24.88
CA ASP A 64 8.97 -16.21 26.35
C ASP A 64 7.93 -17.24 26.83
N ILE A 65 6.79 -17.34 26.14
CA ILE A 65 5.74 -18.35 26.41
C ILE A 65 6.28 -19.76 26.14
N GLN A 66 6.93 -20.00 25.00
CA GLN A 66 7.52 -21.30 24.69
C GLN A 66 8.58 -21.72 25.71
N THR A 67 9.50 -20.80 26.04
CA THR A 67 10.56 -21.07 27.02
C THR A 67 9.99 -21.36 28.41
N SER A 68 8.97 -20.61 28.83
CA SER A 68 8.28 -20.82 30.12
C SER A 68 7.49 -22.13 30.18
N GLY A 69 6.96 -22.61 29.05
CA GLY A 69 6.27 -23.90 28.97
C GLY A 69 7.20 -25.12 28.93
N THR A 70 8.49 -24.89 28.67
CA THR A 70 9.53 -25.93 28.63
C THR A 70 10.42 -25.99 29.88
N ALA A 71 10.11 -25.22 30.93
CA ALA A 71 10.75 -25.26 32.24
C ALA A 71 9.84 -25.94 33.28
#